data_AF-E5R040-F1
#
_entry.id   AF-E5R040-F1
#
_cell.length_a   1.000
_cell.length_b   1.000
_cell.length_c   1.000
_cell.angle_alpha   90.00
_cell.angle_beta   90.00
_cell.angle_gamma   90.00
#
_symmetry.space_group_name_H-M   'P 1'
#
loop_
_entity.id
_entity.type
_entity.pdbx_description
1 polymer ?
#
loop_
_entity_poly.entity_id
_entity_poly.type
_entity_poly.pdbx_seq_one_letter_code
_entity_poly.pdbx_strand_id
1 'polypeptide(L)'
;MATQKNWNSTENFFNYTRGRFVVNEAEEMRQRHVRFDMNELARLAADTVGAKEVVNIEKCADGLFNKAFVFTFEDGKQVIGKVPNPIAITTHLTTASEVATMEFMRTVLKTPIPRAYAWSSKADDGKNSVGAEYIIMEKIAGIPLGKVWKHLLGSDKMKVLINIFKH
;
A
#
# COMPACT_ATOMS: atom_id res chain seq x y z
N MET A 1 1.50 -2.14 32.66
CA MET A 1 1.63 -1.20 31.53
C MET A 1 2.04 -2.03 30.32
N ALA A 2 1.18 -2.15 29.31
CA ALA A 2 1.54 -2.88 28.09
C ALA A 2 2.57 -2.04 27.32
N THR A 3 3.72 -2.63 27.00
CA THR A 3 4.77 -1.98 26.22
C THR A 3 4.21 -1.69 24.84
N GLN A 4 3.96 -0.42 24.53
CA GLN A 4 3.48 -0.01 23.21
C GLN A 4 4.54 -0.43 22.18
N LYS A 5 4.15 -1.26 21.23
CA LYS A 5 5.05 -1.79 20.21
C LYS A 5 5.53 -0.64 19.33
N ASN A 6 6.82 -0.33 19.40
CA ASN A 6 7.41 0.73 18.57
C ASN A 6 7.73 0.17 17.18
N TRP A 7 6.88 0.43 16.21
CA TRP A 7 7.06 -0.03 14.83
C TRP A 7 8.19 0.71 14.09
N ASN A 8 8.63 1.87 14.60
CA ASN A 8 9.72 2.63 14.00
C ASN A 8 11.09 1.94 14.14
N SER A 9 11.24 0.93 14.98
CA SER A 9 12.50 0.19 15.14
C SER A 9 12.71 -0.91 14.10
N THR A 10 11.72 -1.18 13.22
CA THR A 10 11.85 -2.21 12.18
C THR A 10 12.45 -1.62 10.90
N GLU A 11 13.78 -1.63 10.80
CA GLU A 11 14.53 -1.05 9.67
C GLU A 11 14.08 -1.55 8.28
N ASN A 12 13.63 -2.79 8.18
CA ASN A 12 13.14 -3.37 6.93
C ASN A 12 11.92 -2.65 6.35
N PHE A 13 11.17 -1.91 7.16
CA PHE A 13 10.04 -1.09 6.69
C PHE A 13 10.48 0.08 5.82
N PHE A 14 11.68 0.62 6.06
CA PHE A 14 12.17 1.82 5.39
C PHE A 14 13.06 1.48 4.19
N ASN A 15 13.67 0.29 4.18
CA ASN A 15 14.58 -0.15 3.13
C ASN A 15 13.87 -0.86 1.96
N TYR A 16 14.52 -0.97 0.81
CA TYR A 16 14.11 -1.90 -0.25
C TYR A 16 14.63 -3.30 0.12
N THR A 17 13.75 -4.31 0.08
CA THR A 17 14.04 -5.67 0.57
C THR A 17 13.69 -6.76 -0.43
N ARG A 18 13.14 -6.41 -1.60
CA ARG A 18 12.73 -7.41 -2.62
C ARG A 18 13.90 -8.02 -3.39
N GLY A 19 15.04 -7.34 -3.50
CA GLY A 19 16.18 -7.85 -4.25
C GLY A 19 17.36 -6.90 -4.27
N ARG A 20 18.30 -7.17 -5.18
CA ARG A 20 19.51 -6.38 -5.44
C ARG A 20 19.49 -5.83 -6.85
N PHE A 21 20.25 -4.76 -7.08
CA PHE A 21 20.38 -4.15 -8.39
C PHE A 21 21.72 -4.52 -9.01
N VAL A 22 21.71 -4.89 -10.30
CA VAL A 22 22.92 -5.30 -11.03
C VAL A 22 23.86 -4.12 -11.26
N VAL A 23 23.31 -2.91 -11.39
CA VAL A 23 24.03 -1.65 -11.65
C VAL A 23 23.63 -0.62 -10.61
N ASN A 24 24.60 0.19 -10.15
CA ASN A 24 24.39 1.32 -9.24
C ASN A 24 23.61 0.97 -7.96
N GLU A 25 23.87 -0.19 -7.36
CA GLU A 25 23.06 -0.71 -6.26
C GLU A 25 22.89 0.26 -5.10
N ALA A 26 23.97 0.90 -4.64
CA ALA A 26 23.90 1.86 -3.54
C ALA A 26 22.91 3.00 -3.85
N GLU A 27 22.89 3.48 -5.09
CA GLU A 27 21.99 4.54 -5.52
C GLU A 27 20.55 4.06 -5.64
N GLU A 28 20.32 2.91 -6.27
CA GLU A 28 18.98 2.33 -6.41
C GLU A 28 18.34 2.01 -5.06
N MET A 29 19.15 1.55 -4.09
CA MET A 29 18.73 1.32 -2.71
C MET A 29 18.41 2.64 -2.01
N ARG A 30 19.28 3.66 -2.14
CA ARG A 30 19.10 4.98 -1.53
C ARG A 30 17.83 5.68 -2.02
N GLN A 31 17.57 5.68 -3.33
CA GLN A 31 16.39 6.32 -3.93
C GLN A 31 15.07 5.61 -3.58
N ARG A 32 15.13 4.39 -3.03
CA ARG A 32 13.96 3.62 -2.55
C ARG A 32 13.93 3.48 -1.03
N HIS A 33 14.86 4.10 -0.33
CA HIS A 33 14.78 4.28 1.11
C HIS A 33 13.85 5.46 1.39
N VAL A 34 12.87 5.26 2.26
CA VAL A 34 12.02 6.36 2.77
C VAL A 34 11.87 6.22 4.27
N ARG A 35 12.20 7.27 5.00
CA ARG A 35 11.95 7.33 6.45
C ARG A 35 10.65 8.08 6.69
N PHE A 36 9.80 7.48 7.50
CA PHE A 36 8.51 8.02 7.92
C PHE A 36 8.17 7.43 9.29
N ASP A 37 7.15 7.97 9.94
CA ASP A 37 6.65 7.46 11.20
C ASP A 37 5.62 6.34 10.96
N MET A 38 6.07 5.10 11.16
CA MET A 38 5.23 3.90 11.06
C MET A 38 4.23 3.81 12.21
N ASN A 39 4.53 4.35 13.39
CA ASN A 39 3.57 4.36 14.49
C ASN A 39 2.39 5.27 14.15
N GLU A 40 2.65 6.46 13.60
CA GLU A 40 1.60 7.37 13.15
C GLU A 40 0.79 6.79 11.98
N LEU A 41 1.45 6.13 11.01
CA LEU A 41 0.73 5.46 9.92
C LEU A 41 -0.16 4.32 10.45
N ALA A 42 0.32 3.53 11.40
CA ALA A 42 -0.45 2.47 12.05
C ALA A 42 -1.63 3.03 12.85
N ARG A 43 -1.43 4.14 13.57
CA ARG A 43 -2.48 4.84 14.32
C ARG A 43 -3.59 5.32 13.38
N LEU A 44 -3.23 5.99 12.28
CA LEU A 44 -4.18 6.43 11.26
C LEU A 44 -4.92 5.24 10.64
N ALA A 45 -4.23 4.12 10.39
CA ALA A 45 -4.86 2.91 9.87
C ALA A 45 -5.93 2.36 10.82
N ALA A 46 -5.66 2.34 12.13
CA ALA A 46 -6.63 1.95 13.14
C ALA A 46 -7.85 2.90 13.17
N ASP A 47 -7.61 4.21 13.12
CA ASP A 47 -8.67 5.22 13.07
C ASP A 47 -9.61 5.00 11.88
N THR A 48 -9.08 4.64 10.70
CA THR A 48 -9.91 4.45 9.49
C THR A 48 -10.96 3.33 9.61
N VAL A 49 -10.75 2.37 10.51
CA VAL A 49 -11.64 1.22 10.73
C VAL A 49 -12.28 1.21 12.11
N GLY A 50 -12.05 2.26 12.92
CA GLY A 50 -12.52 2.34 14.31
C GLY A 50 -11.91 1.27 15.24
N ALA A 51 -10.70 0.79 14.91
CA ALA A 51 -9.97 -0.16 15.76
C ALA A 51 -9.17 0.59 16.83
N LYS A 52 -8.92 -0.08 17.95
CA LYS A 52 -8.12 0.49 19.05
C LYS A 52 -6.64 0.60 18.68
N GLU A 53 -6.08 -0.45 18.08
CA GLU A 53 -4.69 -0.50 17.68
C GLU A 53 -4.44 -1.52 16.56
N VAL A 54 -3.27 -1.42 15.93
CA VAL A 54 -2.74 -2.41 15.00
C VAL A 54 -1.99 -3.48 15.80
N VAL A 55 -2.37 -4.75 15.62
CA VAL A 55 -1.73 -5.89 16.30
C VAL A 55 -0.56 -6.47 15.49
N ASN A 56 -0.60 -6.34 14.15
CA ASN A 56 0.45 -6.83 13.27
C ASN A 56 0.64 -5.93 12.03
N ILE A 57 1.90 -5.78 11.61
CA ILE A 57 2.29 -5.08 10.38
C ILE A 57 3.15 -6.02 9.56
N GLU A 58 2.70 -6.32 8.34
CA GLU A 58 3.47 -7.07 7.37
C GLU A 58 3.81 -6.20 6.17
N LYS A 59 5.09 -6.10 5.84
CA LYS A 59 5.52 -5.41 4.62
C LYS A 59 5.31 -6.33 3.42
N CYS A 60 4.56 -5.88 2.43
CA CYS A 60 4.45 -6.56 1.14
C CYS A 60 5.80 -6.56 0.40
N ALA A 61 5.99 -7.50 -0.53
CA ALA A 61 7.14 -7.46 -1.42
C ALA A 61 7.22 -6.09 -2.14
N ASP A 62 8.35 -5.41 -2.03
CA ASP A 62 8.48 -4.03 -2.52
C ASP A 62 8.11 -3.90 -4.00
N GLY A 63 7.34 -2.85 -4.29
CA GLY A 63 7.25 -2.31 -5.63
C GLY A 63 8.49 -1.48 -5.96
N LEU A 64 8.62 -1.10 -7.24
CA LEU A 64 9.68 -0.16 -7.63
C LEU A 64 9.40 1.27 -7.13
N PHE A 65 8.11 1.63 -6.97
CA PHE A 65 7.67 3.01 -6.74
C PHE A 65 6.98 3.24 -5.40
N ASN A 66 6.66 2.18 -4.65
CA ASN A 66 6.03 2.30 -3.35
C ASN A 66 6.36 1.10 -2.46
N LYS A 67 6.24 1.34 -1.15
CA LYS A 67 6.15 0.31 -0.13
C LYS A 67 4.68 0.12 0.21
N ALA A 68 4.28 -1.12 0.42
CA ALA A 68 2.94 -1.46 0.87
C ALA A 68 3.02 -2.31 2.14
N PHE A 69 2.09 -2.06 3.05
CA PHE A 69 2.02 -2.70 4.36
C PHE A 69 0.61 -3.21 4.56
N VAL A 70 0.48 -4.43 5.09
CA VAL A 70 -0.77 -4.98 5.59
C VAL A 70 -0.82 -4.69 7.09
N PHE A 71 -1.79 -3.87 7.49
CA PHE A 71 -2.13 -3.68 8.90
C PHE A 71 -3.21 -4.68 9.28
N THR A 72 -3.00 -5.40 10.38
CA THR A 72 -3.99 -6.32 10.95
C THR A 72 -4.44 -5.81 12.31
N PHE A 73 -5.75 -5.86 12.57
CA PHE A 73 -6.39 -5.41 13.81
C PHE A 73 -6.85 -6.58 14.68
N GLU A 74 -7.29 -6.29 15.91
CA GLU A 74 -7.73 -7.29 16.91
C GLU A 74 -8.85 -8.21 16.39
N ASP A 75 -9.76 -7.69 15.56
CA ASP A 75 -10.88 -8.43 14.97
C ASP A 75 -10.51 -9.21 13.69
N GLY A 76 -9.23 -9.22 13.32
CA GLY A 76 -8.72 -9.87 12.12
C GLY A 76 -8.97 -9.10 10.82
N LYS A 77 -9.64 -7.93 10.86
CA LYS A 77 -9.73 -7.06 9.67
C LYS A 77 -8.34 -6.59 9.26
N GLN A 78 -8.22 -6.26 7.98
CA GLN A 78 -6.97 -5.83 7.40
C GLN A 78 -7.17 -4.67 6.43
N VAL A 79 -6.20 -3.76 6.42
CA VAL A 79 -6.11 -2.66 5.44
C VAL A 79 -4.70 -2.58 4.87
N ILE A 80 -4.57 -1.90 3.73
CA ILE A 80 -3.27 -1.63 3.10
C ILE A 80 -2.87 -0.19 3.37
N GLY A 81 -1.65 0.02 3.87
CA GLY A 81 -0.96 1.30 3.77
C GLY A 81 0.04 1.30 2.63
N LYS A 82 0.06 2.34 1.83
CA LYS A 82 1.05 2.58 0.79
C LYS A 82 1.82 3.86 1.09
N VAL A 83 3.13 3.80 0.93
CA VAL A 83 4.03 4.96 1.03
C VAL A 83 4.88 5.00 -0.25
N PRO A 84 4.87 6.09 -1.04
CA PRO A 84 5.69 6.22 -2.23
C PRO A 84 7.20 6.16 -1.91
N ASN A 85 7.98 5.62 -2.85
CA ASN A 85 9.43 5.72 -2.80
C ASN A 85 9.87 7.10 -3.37
N PRO A 86 10.97 7.70 -2.89
CA PRO A 86 11.44 9.02 -3.37
C PRO A 86 11.76 9.07 -4.87
N ILE A 87 12.08 7.94 -5.49
CA ILE A 87 12.24 7.82 -6.95
C ILE A 87 10.97 8.22 -7.74
N ALA A 88 9.80 8.23 -7.11
CA ALA A 88 8.60 8.80 -7.71
C ALA A 88 8.76 10.33 -7.79
N ILE A 89 9.21 10.82 -8.95
CA ILE A 89 9.62 12.21 -9.26
C ILE A 89 8.69 13.27 -8.62
N THR A 90 7.39 13.02 -8.55
CA THR A 90 6.42 13.90 -7.88
C THR A 90 5.50 13.08 -6.97
N THR A 91 6.00 12.69 -5.79
CA THR A 91 5.24 11.94 -4.75
C THR A 91 3.85 12.51 -4.50
N HIS A 92 3.72 13.83 -4.47
CA HIS A 92 2.45 14.55 -4.42
C HIS A 92 1.50 14.16 -5.56
N LEU A 93 1.93 14.35 -6.81
CA LEU A 93 1.09 14.10 -7.99
C LEU A 93 0.82 12.60 -8.15
N THR A 94 1.78 11.73 -7.87
CA THR A 94 1.58 10.28 -7.91
C THR A 94 0.49 9.86 -6.93
N THR A 95 0.56 10.33 -5.68
CA THR A 95 -0.42 9.98 -4.64
C THR A 95 -1.80 10.55 -4.97
N ALA A 96 -1.88 11.84 -5.31
CA ALA A 96 -3.14 12.49 -5.64
C ALA A 96 -3.78 11.87 -6.90
N SER A 97 -3.00 11.59 -7.94
CA SER A 97 -3.50 11.00 -9.19
C SER A 97 -3.93 9.55 -9.00
N GLU A 98 -3.24 8.77 -8.16
CA GLU A 98 -3.66 7.42 -7.82
C GLU A 98 -5.03 7.43 -7.14
N VAL A 99 -5.20 8.26 -6.10
CA VAL A 99 -6.47 8.36 -5.38
C VAL A 99 -7.60 8.90 -6.28
N ALA A 100 -7.32 9.93 -7.08
CA ALA A 100 -8.30 10.48 -8.03
C ALA A 100 -8.73 9.43 -9.07
N THR A 101 -7.77 8.66 -9.59
CA THR A 101 -8.06 7.57 -10.53
C THR A 101 -8.88 6.47 -9.85
N MET A 102 -8.56 6.12 -8.60
CA MET A 102 -9.35 5.14 -7.84
C MET A 102 -10.82 5.60 -7.72
N GLU A 103 -11.02 6.84 -7.29
CA GLU A 103 -12.38 7.39 -7.16
C GLU A 103 -13.12 7.41 -8.50
N PHE A 104 -12.45 7.81 -9.59
CA PHE A 104 -13.02 7.78 -10.94
C PHE A 104 -13.42 6.35 -11.38
N MET A 105 -12.52 5.38 -11.24
CA MET A 105 -12.78 3.97 -11.60
C MET A 105 -14.00 3.44 -10.83
N ARG A 106 -14.12 3.79 -9.55
CA ARG A 106 -15.20 3.32 -8.68
C ARG A 106 -16.53 4.01 -8.95
N THR A 107 -16.52 5.33 -9.11
CA THR A 107 -17.75 6.14 -9.20
C THR A 107 -18.27 6.28 -10.62
N VAL A 108 -17.39 6.40 -11.60
CA VAL A 108 -17.76 6.60 -13.01
C VAL A 108 -17.80 5.27 -13.75
N LEU A 109 -16.70 4.51 -13.71
CA LEU A 109 -16.59 3.24 -14.45
C LEU A 109 -17.22 2.04 -13.72
N LYS A 110 -17.64 2.23 -12.46
CA LYS A 110 -18.24 1.17 -11.62
C LYS A 110 -17.37 -0.09 -11.53
N THR A 111 -16.07 0.07 -11.65
CA THR A 111 -15.11 -1.02 -11.57
C THR A 111 -14.86 -1.37 -10.09
N PRO A 112 -14.90 -2.65 -9.69
CA PRO A 112 -14.65 -3.08 -8.32
C PRO A 112 -13.16 -2.97 -7.99
N ILE A 113 -12.75 -1.79 -7.54
CA ILE A 113 -11.39 -1.47 -7.11
C ILE A 113 -11.36 -1.11 -5.62
N PRO A 114 -10.18 -1.16 -4.95
CA PRO A 114 -10.07 -0.82 -3.55
C PRO A 114 -10.58 0.58 -3.25
N ARG A 115 -11.23 0.77 -2.09
CA ARG A 115 -11.57 2.11 -1.59
C ARG A 115 -10.39 2.73 -0.85
N ALA A 116 -10.04 3.99 -1.16
CA ALA A 116 -9.16 4.78 -0.30
C ALA A 116 -9.93 5.26 0.94
N TYR A 117 -9.41 4.99 2.13
CA TYR A 117 -10.00 5.40 3.41
C TYR A 117 -9.41 6.71 3.92
N ALA A 118 -8.09 6.85 3.85
CA ALA A 118 -7.38 8.07 4.22
C ALA A 118 -6.13 8.21 3.35
N TRP A 119 -5.71 9.43 3.07
CA TRP A 119 -4.50 9.68 2.27
C TRP A 119 -3.99 11.09 2.54
N SER A 120 -2.69 11.28 2.34
CA SER A 120 -2.07 12.60 2.25
C SER A 120 -1.07 12.60 1.10
N SER A 121 -1.17 13.61 0.23
CA SER A 121 -0.20 13.85 -0.85
C SER A 121 0.85 14.89 -0.48
N LYS A 122 0.90 15.35 0.77
CA LYS A 122 1.91 16.31 1.24
C LYS A 122 2.59 15.74 2.48
N ALA A 123 3.90 15.53 2.41
CA ALA A 123 4.69 15.06 3.54
C ALA A 123 4.80 16.12 4.66
N ASP A 124 4.86 17.41 4.30
CA ASP A 124 5.10 18.53 5.21
C ASP A 124 4.06 19.64 5.01
N ASP A 125 2.92 19.52 5.70
CA ASP A 125 1.87 20.55 5.73
C ASP A 125 1.39 20.88 7.16
N GLY A 126 2.16 20.45 8.16
CA GLY A 126 1.83 20.57 9.58
C GLY A 126 0.66 19.69 10.07
N LYS A 127 -0.04 18.98 9.15
CA LYS A 127 -1.16 18.08 9.47
C LYS A 127 -0.80 16.62 9.29
N ASN A 128 0.15 16.32 8.40
CA ASN A 128 0.63 14.96 8.17
C ASN A 128 1.67 14.53 9.22
N SER A 129 1.24 13.83 10.27
CA SER A 129 2.13 13.29 11.29
C SER A 129 3.01 12.12 10.83
N VAL A 130 2.72 11.51 9.66
CA VAL A 130 3.50 10.39 9.12
C VAL A 130 4.85 10.87 8.57
N GLY A 131 4.95 12.13 8.15
CA GLY A 131 6.17 12.69 7.54
C GLY A 131 6.48 12.17 6.13
N ALA A 132 5.51 11.51 5.49
CA ALA A 132 5.57 11.08 4.09
C ALA A 132 4.17 11.04 3.49
N GLU A 133 4.07 11.10 2.16
CA GLU A 133 2.82 10.82 1.47
C GLU A 133 2.37 9.39 1.73
N TYR A 134 1.06 9.18 1.83
CA TYR A 134 0.51 7.86 2.09
C TYR A 134 -0.89 7.70 1.51
N ILE A 135 -1.28 6.43 1.34
CA ILE A 135 -2.65 6.01 1.07
C ILE A 135 -2.96 4.83 2.02
N ILE A 136 -4.01 4.96 2.81
CA ILE A 136 -4.63 3.87 3.57
C ILE A 136 -5.88 3.45 2.80
N MET A 137 -5.96 2.19 2.42
CA MET A 137 -7.01 1.69 1.54
C MET A 137 -7.46 0.27 1.90
N GLU A 138 -8.58 -0.12 1.32
CA GLU A 138 -9.14 -1.46 1.42
C GLU A 138 -8.14 -2.54 0.97
N LYS A 139 -8.04 -3.63 1.75
CA LYS A 139 -7.34 -4.84 1.32
C LYS A 139 -8.31 -5.74 0.55
N ILE A 140 -8.08 -5.91 -0.75
CA ILE A 140 -8.86 -6.84 -1.57
C ILE A 140 -8.42 -8.27 -1.31
N ALA A 141 -9.39 -9.13 -0.98
CA ALA A 141 -9.18 -10.56 -0.88
C ALA A 141 -9.07 -11.17 -2.29
N GLY A 142 -8.01 -11.92 -2.55
CA GLY A 142 -7.83 -12.58 -3.84
C GLY A 142 -6.43 -13.13 -4.05
N ILE A 143 -6.26 -13.79 -5.19
CA ILE A 143 -4.98 -14.32 -5.64
C ILE A 143 -4.64 -13.65 -6.98
N PRO A 144 -3.41 -13.13 -7.17
CA PRO A 144 -3.02 -12.56 -8.46
C PRO A 144 -3.27 -13.56 -9.59
N LEU A 145 -3.97 -13.12 -10.65
CA LEU A 145 -4.38 -13.99 -11.75
C LEU A 145 -3.20 -14.76 -12.37
N GLY A 146 -2.03 -14.11 -12.48
CA GLY A 146 -0.81 -14.73 -12.99
C GLY A 146 -0.33 -15.96 -12.21
N LYS A 147 -0.67 -16.10 -10.92
CA LYS A 147 -0.32 -17.27 -10.11
C LYS A 147 -1.18 -18.50 -10.44
N VAL A 148 -2.44 -18.28 -10.85
CA VAL A 148 -3.41 -19.36 -11.09
C VAL A 148 -3.63 -19.63 -12.58
N TRP A 149 -3.28 -18.67 -13.46
CA TRP A 149 -3.62 -18.71 -14.89
C TRP A 149 -3.25 -20.03 -15.59
N LYS A 150 -2.06 -20.58 -15.32
CA LYS A 150 -1.60 -21.83 -15.93
C LYS A 150 -2.42 -23.05 -15.48
N HIS A 151 -3.06 -22.98 -14.32
CA HIS A 151 -3.84 -24.05 -13.71
C HIS A 151 -5.34 -23.94 -14.01
N LEU A 152 -5.81 -22.83 -14.59
CA LEU A 152 -7.20 -22.65 -14.98
C LEU A 152 -7.54 -23.47 -16.23
N LEU A 153 -8.73 -24.08 -16.22
CA LEU A 153 -9.32 -24.70 -17.40
C LEU A 153 -9.67 -23.65 -18.47
N GLY A 154 -9.76 -24.07 -19.73
CA GLY A 154 -10.07 -23.17 -20.85
C GLY A 154 -11.40 -22.42 -20.66
N SER A 155 -12.41 -23.09 -20.13
CA SER A 155 -13.71 -22.51 -19.79
C SER A 155 -13.60 -21.41 -18.72
N ASP A 156 -12.78 -21.62 -17.69
CA ASP A 156 -12.61 -20.64 -16.61
C ASP A 156 -11.76 -19.44 -17.04
N LYS A 157 -10.74 -19.66 -17.90
CA LYS A 157 -10.03 -18.55 -18.56
C LYS A 157 -10.98 -17.67 -19.35
N MET A 158 -11.90 -18.28 -20.09
CA MET A 158 -12.90 -17.54 -20.87
C MET A 158 -13.83 -16.71 -19.96
N LYS A 159 -14.32 -17.28 -18.85
CA LYS A 159 -15.11 -16.54 -17.87
C LYS A 159 -14.36 -15.34 -17.29
N VAL A 160 -13.08 -15.51 -16.96
CA VAL A 160 -12.23 -14.42 -16.46
C VAL A 160 -12.08 -13.32 -17.50
N LEU A 161 -11.77 -13.66 -18.75
CA LEU A 161 -11.64 -12.68 -19.84
C LEU A 161 -12.95 -11.91 -20.06
N ILE A 162 -14.08 -12.60 -20.12
CA ILE A 162 -15.40 -11.99 -20.24
C ILE A 162 -15.64 -11.00 -19.09
N ASN A 163 -15.28 -11.35 -17.85
CA ASN A 163 -15.44 -10.44 -16.72
C ASN A 163 -14.51 -9.23 -16.77
N ILE A 164 -13.31 -9.37 -17.32
CA ILE A 164 -12.39 -8.24 -17.52
C ILE A 164 -12.96 -7.26 -18.55
N PHE A 165 -13.52 -7.75 -19.67
CA PHE A 165 -14.08 -6.92 -20.74
C PHE A 165 -15.48 -6.34 -20.45
N LYS A 166 -16.12 -6.76 -19.36
CA LYS A 166 -17.43 -6.21 -18.93
C LYS A 166 -17.32 -4.85 -18.25
N HIS A 167 -16.12 -4.44 -17.84
CA HIS A 167 -15.81 -3.13 -17.27
C HIS A 167 -15.01 -2.31 -18.27
#